data_AF-A0A4D4L610-F1
#
_entry.id   AF-A0A4D4L610-F1
#
_cell.length_a   1.000
_cell.length_b   1.000
_cell.length_c   1.000
_cell.angle_alpha   90.00
_cell.angle_beta   90.00
_cell.angle_gamma   90.00
#
_symmetry.space_group_name_H-M   'P 1'
#
loop_
_entity.id
_entity.type
_entity.pdbx_description
1 polymer ?
#
loop_
_entity_poly.entity_id
_entity_poly.type
_entity_poly.pdbx_seq_one_letter_code
_entity_poly.pdbx_strand_id
1 'polypeptide(L)'
;MSSLFDDSFLADLGPPSDEERPPPPEESAHPGHGGAEDVPHHLFSGDFDAPVPREAHYRDGAARPAVDPSALLEGLNEQQRAAVEHTGSPLLIVAGAGSGKTRVLTHRIAYLLGARSTHPGQILAITFTNKAAGEMKERVEELVGPRANAMWVSTFHSACVRILRRESKKLGFTSSFSIYDAADSKRLMSLVCRDLDLDPKRFPPKSFSAKISNLKNELIDEETFAGQAAGGTSRTESGEVSRRRSPRRT
;
A
#
# COMPACT_ATOMS: atom_id res chain seq x y z
N MET A 1 -38.65 -27.94 11.23
CA MET A 1 -37.81 -27.60 10.06
C MET A 1 -36.38 -27.54 10.57
N SER A 2 -35.54 -28.44 10.06
CA SER A 2 -34.18 -28.72 10.52
C SER A 2 -33.26 -27.52 10.32
N SER A 3 -32.56 -27.13 11.39
CA SER A 3 -31.46 -26.15 11.37
C SER A 3 -30.24 -26.81 10.73
N LEU A 4 -29.69 -26.18 9.70
CA LEU A 4 -28.60 -26.69 8.86
C LEU A 4 -27.20 -26.53 9.50
N PHE A 5 -27.14 -26.49 10.84
CA PHE A 5 -25.93 -26.26 11.63
C PHE A 5 -25.91 -27.06 12.94
N ASP A 6 -26.49 -28.26 12.96
CA ASP A 6 -26.43 -29.18 14.11
C ASP A 6 -25.21 -30.13 14.06
N ASP A 7 -24.36 -30.06 13.03
CA ASP A 7 -23.13 -30.85 12.99
C ASP A 7 -21.95 -30.06 13.57
N SER A 8 -21.52 -30.55 14.73
CA SER A 8 -20.47 -30.04 15.62
C SER A 8 -19.06 -30.14 15.04
N PHE A 9 -18.79 -29.53 13.89
CA PHE A 9 -17.45 -29.52 13.30
C PHE A 9 -16.47 -28.57 14.03
N LEU A 10 -16.98 -27.63 14.83
CA LEU A 10 -16.17 -26.66 15.58
C LEU A 10 -15.87 -27.09 17.03
N ALA A 11 -16.42 -28.21 17.50
CA ALA A 11 -16.20 -28.68 18.86
C ALA A 11 -14.85 -29.41 19.04
N ASP A 12 -14.15 -29.74 17.94
CA ASP A 12 -12.95 -30.59 17.95
C ASP A 12 -11.67 -29.88 17.48
N LEU A 13 -11.69 -28.54 17.37
CA LEU A 13 -10.50 -27.76 17.07
C LEU A 13 -9.68 -27.49 18.34
N GLY A 14 -9.16 -28.57 18.94
CA GLY A 14 -7.96 -28.49 19.77
C GLY A 14 -6.72 -28.25 18.90
N PRO A 15 -5.62 -27.70 19.44
CA PRO A 15 -4.36 -27.67 18.71
C PRO A 15 -3.98 -29.11 18.31
N PRO A 16 -3.61 -29.39 17.05
CA PRO A 16 -3.23 -30.73 16.64
C PRO A 16 -2.02 -31.19 17.45
N SER A 17 -2.07 -32.45 17.91
CA SER A 17 -0.92 -33.08 18.55
C SER A 17 0.27 -33.16 17.57
N ASP A 18 1.50 -33.11 18.08
CA ASP A 18 2.73 -33.09 17.28
C ASP A 18 2.87 -34.30 16.32
N GLU A 19 2.07 -35.37 16.51
CA GLU A 19 2.07 -36.58 15.71
C GLU A 19 1.21 -36.52 14.43
N GLU A 20 0.31 -35.54 14.29
CA GLU A 20 -0.58 -35.40 13.11
C GLU A 20 -0.07 -34.42 12.04
N ARG A 21 1.10 -33.79 12.27
CA ARG A 21 1.71 -32.93 11.26
C ARG A 21 2.31 -33.79 10.15
N PRO A 22 1.89 -33.64 8.87
CA PRO A 22 2.61 -34.28 7.78
C PRO A 22 4.07 -33.79 7.82
N PRO A 23 5.05 -34.68 7.56
CA PRO A 23 6.44 -34.26 7.52
C PRO A 23 6.59 -33.15 6.48
N PRO A 24 7.45 -32.14 6.74
CA PRO A 24 7.70 -31.10 5.76
C PRO A 24 8.13 -31.75 4.44
N PRO A 25 7.67 -31.23 3.29
CA PRO A 25 8.09 -31.76 2.00
C PRO A 25 9.62 -31.75 1.93
N GLU A 26 10.21 -32.86 1.50
CA GLU A 26 11.66 -32.96 1.33
C GLU A 26 12.14 -31.80 0.46
N GLU A 27 13.17 -31.10 0.92
CA GLU A 27 13.83 -30.01 0.18
C GLU A 27 14.39 -30.56 -1.14
N SER A 28 13.57 -30.54 -2.19
CA SER A 28 14.09 -30.59 -3.54
C SER A 28 14.89 -29.31 -3.72
N ALA A 29 16.22 -29.45 -3.79
CA ALA A 29 17.18 -28.40 -3.98
C ALA A 29 16.82 -27.51 -5.18
N HIS A 30 16.03 -26.47 -4.92
CA HIS A 30 15.82 -25.35 -5.81
C HIS A 30 16.96 -24.36 -5.55
N PRO A 31 17.75 -23.98 -6.59
CA PRO A 31 18.78 -22.98 -6.41
C PRO A 31 18.12 -21.68 -5.94
N GLY A 32 18.66 -21.15 -4.84
CA GLY A 32 17.92 -20.34 -3.89
C GLY A 32 17.39 -19.02 -4.40
N HIS A 33 16.29 -18.57 -3.79
CA HIS A 33 15.96 -17.16 -3.58
C HIS A 33 15.11 -17.04 -2.30
N GLY A 34 15.74 -17.35 -1.17
CA GLY A 34 15.31 -16.91 0.15
C GLY A 34 16.12 -15.68 0.53
N GLY A 35 15.56 -14.52 0.26
CA GLY A 35 16.09 -13.22 0.65
C GLY A 35 15.02 -12.20 0.30
N ALA A 36 14.72 -11.28 1.21
CA ALA A 36 14.13 -10.02 0.80
C ALA A 36 14.98 -9.53 -0.37
N GLU A 37 14.39 -9.27 -1.55
CA GLU A 37 15.15 -8.63 -2.62
C GLU A 37 15.69 -7.33 -2.03
N ASP A 38 16.99 -7.29 -1.77
CA ASP A 38 17.65 -6.08 -1.29
C ASP A 38 17.32 -4.98 -2.29
N VAL A 39 16.69 -3.92 -1.80
CA VAL A 39 16.44 -2.73 -2.60
C VAL A 39 17.79 -2.34 -3.18
N PRO A 40 17.96 -2.36 -4.52
CA PRO A 40 19.28 -2.21 -5.09
C PRO A 40 19.92 -0.92 -4.59
N HIS A 41 21.12 -0.99 -4.02
CA HIS A 41 21.78 0.18 -3.39
C HIS A 41 21.92 1.39 -4.35
N HIS A 42 21.84 1.13 -5.65
CA HIS A 42 21.90 2.10 -6.73
C HIS A 42 20.53 2.69 -7.13
N LEU A 43 19.41 2.25 -6.55
CA LEU A 43 18.07 2.73 -6.89
C LEU A 43 17.94 4.27 -6.77
N PHE A 44 18.70 4.88 -5.85
CA PHE A 44 18.74 6.33 -5.62
C PHE A 44 20.04 7.00 -6.10
N SER A 45 20.92 6.26 -6.78
CA SER A 45 22.26 6.74 -7.15
C SER A 45 22.31 7.55 -8.46
N GLY A 46 21.17 7.74 -9.13
CA GLY A 46 21.09 8.54 -10.36
C GLY A 46 21.43 7.77 -11.64
N ASP A 47 21.68 6.46 -11.59
CA ASP A 47 22.02 5.64 -12.76
C ASP A 47 20.94 5.65 -13.87
N PHE A 48 19.73 6.10 -13.57
CA PHE A 48 18.64 6.30 -14.53
C PHE A 48 18.61 7.70 -15.18
N ASP A 49 19.58 8.57 -14.90
CA ASP A 49 19.61 9.96 -15.37
C ASP A 49 20.01 10.12 -16.85
N ALA A 50 20.60 9.08 -17.46
CA ALA A 50 21.02 9.14 -18.85
C ALA A 50 19.81 9.12 -19.81
N PRO A 51 19.66 10.11 -20.71
CA PRO A 51 18.60 10.07 -21.71
C PRO A 51 18.82 8.89 -22.65
N VAL A 52 17.90 7.93 -22.62
CA VAL A 52 17.91 6.80 -23.56
C VAL A 52 17.58 7.33 -24.96
N PRO A 53 18.45 7.14 -25.98
CA PRO A 53 18.15 7.57 -27.34
C PRO A 53 16.84 6.92 -27.83
N ARG A 54 15.96 7.70 -28.47
CA ARG A 54 14.69 7.19 -29.01
C ARG A 54 14.64 7.26 -30.52
N GLU A 55 14.08 6.21 -31.09
CA GLU A 55 13.56 6.19 -32.46
C GLU A 55 12.38 7.18 -32.60
N ALA A 56 12.29 7.87 -33.74
CA ALA A 56 11.27 8.88 -34.02
C ALA A 56 9.83 8.33 -34.09
N HIS A 57 9.69 7.00 -34.12
CA HIS A 57 8.44 6.28 -34.31
C HIS A 57 8.14 5.37 -33.12
N TYR A 58 6.86 5.14 -32.87
CA TYR A 58 6.42 4.03 -32.02
C TYR A 58 6.61 2.69 -32.74
N ARG A 59 6.49 1.57 -32.00
CA ARG A 59 6.60 0.22 -32.59
C ARG A 59 5.56 -0.08 -33.67
N ASP A 60 4.45 0.67 -33.68
CA ASP A 60 3.38 0.61 -34.67
C ASP A 60 3.59 1.57 -35.86
N GLY A 61 4.72 2.28 -35.91
CA GLY A 61 5.08 3.21 -36.99
C GLY A 61 4.51 4.62 -36.84
N ALA A 62 3.65 4.88 -35.86
CA ALA A 62 3.11 6.22 -35.64
C ALA A 62 4.23 7.20 -35.24
N ALA A 63 4.23 8.39 -35.85
CA ALA A 63 5.15 9.46 -35.48
C ALA A 63 4.92 9.85 -34.02
N ARG A 64 5.99 9.91 -33.23
CA ARG A 64 5.88 10.38 -31.85
C ARG A 64 5.58 11.88 -31.85
N PRO A 65 4.52 12.34 -31.15
CA PRO A 65 4.29 13.77 -30.99
C PRO A 65 5.51 14.41 -30.35
N ALA A 66 6.17 15.31 -31.07
CA ALA A 66 7.25 16.11 -30.53
C ALA A 66 6.59 17.19 -29.66
N VAL A 67 6.60 16.98 -28.34
CA VAL A 67 6.24 18.04 -27.40
C VAL A 67 7.45 18.95 -27.30
N ASP A 68 7.29 20.21 -27.70
CA ASP A 68 8.34 21.22 -27.57
C ASP A 68 8.65 21.48 -26.08
N PRO A 69 9.85 21.12 -25.59
CA PRO A 69 10.24 21.35 -24.20
C PRO A 69 10.18 22.82 -23.80
N SER A 70 10.43 23.75 -24.73
CA SER A 70 10.44 25.17 -24.43
C SER A 70 9.04 25.70 -24.12
N ALA A 71 8.03 25.25 -24.88
CA ALA A 71 6.61 25.57 -24.64
C ALA A 71 6.12 25.10 -23.26
N LEU A 72 6.63 23.96 -22.77
CA LEU A 72 6.30 23.47 -21.42
C LEU A 72 6.86 24.34 -20.29
N LEU A 73 7.83 25.21 -20.57
CA LEU A 73 8.48 26.06 -19.57
C LEU A 73 7.99 27.51 -19.64
N GLU A 74 7.11 27.83 -20.60
CA GLU A 74 6.55 29.16 -20.75
C GLU A 74 5.65 29.56 -19.58
N GLY A 75 5.83 30.81 -19.11
CA GLY A 75 5.06 31.38 -18.01
C GLY A 75 5.34 30.74 -16.64
N LEU A 76 6.40 29.93 -16.49
CA LEU A 76 6.93 29.50 -15.20
C LEU A 76 7.93 30.54 -14.67
N ASN A 77 7.88 30.81 -13.38
CA ASN A 77 8.96 31.57 -12.73
C ASN A 77 10.22 30.71 -12.56
N GLU A 78 11.32 31.33 -12.13
CA GLU A 78 12.62 30.66 -11.99
C GLU A 78 12.56 29.40 -11.11
N GLN A 79 11.88 29.47 -9.96
CA GLN A 79 11.80 28.35 -9.02
C GLN A 79 10.93 27.21 -9.56
N GLN A 80 9.84 27.55 -10.26
CA GLN A 80 8.96 26.57 -10.91
C GLN A 80 9.68 25.88 -12.07
N ARG A 81 10.44 26.64 -12.88
CA ARG A 81 11.26 26.12 -13.97
C ARG A 81 12.32 25.16 -13.44
N ALA A 82 13.08 25.56 -12.41
CA ALA A 82 14.06 24.70 -11.76
C ALA A 82 13.44 23.39 -11.27
N ALA A 83 12.25 23.44 -10.66
CA ALA A 83 11.52 22.24 -10.22
C ALA A 83 11.05 21.35 -11.39
N VAL A 84 10.68 21.92 -12.53
CA VAL A 84 10.28 21.16 -13.73
C VAL A 84 11.48 20.50 -14.39
N GLU A 85 12.60 21.19 -14.50
CA GLU A 85 13.81 20.73 -15.19
C GLU A 85 14.67 19.78 -14.34
N HIS A 86 14.49 19.77 -13.01
CA HIS A 86 15.29 19.01 -12.03
C HIS A 86 15.49 17.53 -12.37
N THR A 87 16.69 17.02 -12.09
CA THR A 87 17.16 15.65 -12.36
C THR A 87 17.93 15.03 -11.22
N GLY A 88 18.07 13.70 -11.27
CA GLY A 88 18.89 12.95 -10.32
C GLY A 88 18.26 12.87 -8.96
N SER A 89 18.90 13.50 -7.97
CA SER A 89 18.60 13.30 -6.56
C SER A 89 17.13 13.60 -6.21
N PRO A 90 16.62 13.06 -5.08
CA PRO A 90 15.30 13.40 -4.58
C PRO A 90 15.09 14.92 -4.48
N LEU A 91 13.90 15.40 -4.88
CA LEU A 91 13.51 16.81 -4.84
C LEU A 91 12.33 17.00 -3.88
N LEU A 92 12.49 17.91 -2.91
CA LEU A 92 11.42 18.38 -2.05
C LEU A 92 10.98 19.77 -2.49
N ILE A 93 9.70 19.92 -2.87
CA ILE A 93 9.10 21.21 -3.22
C ILE A 93 8.23 21.68 -2.05
N VAL A 94 8.69 22.71 -1.34
CA VAL A 94 7.90 23.39 -0.30
C VAL A 94 7.16 24.56 -0.93
N ALA A 95 5.83 24.55 -0.86
CA ALA A 95 5.03 25.48 -1.63
C ALA A 95 3.73 25.88 -0.92
N GLY A 96 3.53 27.19 -0.75
CA GLY A 96 2.35 27.78 -0.12
C GLY A 96 1.07 27.65 -0.95
N ALA A 97 -0.06 28.08 -0.37
CA ALA A 97 -1.32 28.16 -1.13
C ALA A 97 -1.16 29.09 -2.35
N GLY A 98 -1.77 28.74 -3.47
CA GLY A 98 -1.73 29.56 -4.70
C GLY A 98 -0.40 29.59 -5.46
N SER A 99 0.68 28.96 -4.98
CA SER A 99 2.01 29.02 -5.64
C SER A 99 2.15 28.19 -6.93
N GLY A 100 1.05 27.58 -7.40
CA GLY A 100 1.06 26.77 -8.62
C GLY A 100 1.59 25.34 -8.46
N LYS A 101 1.60 24.76 -7.25
CA LYS A 101 2.05 23.37 -6.98
C LYS A 101 1.62 22.35 -8.03
N THR A 102 0.32 22.31 -8.30
CA THR A 102 -0.25 21.36 -9.26
C THR A 102 0.27 21.61 -10.67
N ARG A 103 0.38 22.88 -11.09
CA ARG A 103 0.95 23.26 -12.38
C ARG A 103 2.41 22.82 -12.48
N VAL A 104 3.22 23.02 -11.44
CA VAL A 104 4.62 22.55 -11.42
C VAL A 104 4.68 21.04 -11.59
N LEU A 105 3.85 20.26 -10.87
CA LEU A 105 3.86 18.80 -10.97
C LEU A 105 3.41 18.31 -12.35
N THR A 106 2.36 18.89 -12.94
CA THR A 106 1.87 18.48 -14.27
C THR A 106 2.87 18.84 -15.36
N HIS A 107 3.47 20.03 -15.31
CA HIS A 107 4.52 20.44 -16.24
C HIS A 107 5.78 19.59 -16.07
N ARG A 108 6.18 19.22 -14.84
CA ARG A 108 7.30 18.30 -14.59
C ARG A 108 7.06 16.95 -15.26
N ILE A 109 5.88 16.36 -15.06
CA ILE A 109 5.52 15.10 -15.71
C ILE A 109 5.56 15.25 -17.24
N ALA A 110 4.95 16.30 -17.78
CA ALA A 110 4.96 16.57 -19.22
C ALA A 110 6.39 16.72 -19.76
N TYR A 111 7.27 17.39 -19.02
CA TYR A 111 8.67 17.60 -19.37
C TYR A 111 9.45 16.28 -19.36
N LEU A 112 9.26 15.42 -18.36
CA LEU A 112 9.86 14.08 -18.33
C LEU A 112 9.45 13.25 -19.56
N LEU A 113 8.16 13.32 -19.91
CA LEU A 113 7.61 12.58 -21.05
C LEU A 113 8.04 13.14 -22.40
N GLY A 114 8.07 14.46 -22.55
CA GLY A 114 8.36 15.17 -23.80
C GLY A 114 9.86 15.36 -24.05
N ALA A 115 10.57 15.95 -23.09
CA ALA A 115 11.96 16.35 -23.22
C ALA A 115 12.94 15.23 -22.85
N ARG A 116 12.63 14.44 -21.82
CA ARG A 116 13.55 13.40 -21.28
C ARG A 116 13.26 11.99 -21.76
N SER A 117 12.36 11.82 -22.73
CA SER A 117 12.06 10.52 -23.32
C SER A 117 11.62 9.43 -22.32
N THR A 118 11.11 9.81 -21.14
CA THR A 118 10.60 8.84 -20.16
C THR A 118 9.41 8.07 -20.75
N HIS A 119 9.34 6.75 -20.50
CA HIS A 119 8.16 5.98 -20.88
C HIS A 119 7.02 6.29 -19.90
N PRO A 120 5.79 6.54 -20.35
CA PRO A 120 4.66 6.84 -19.44
C PRO A 120 4.50 5.83 -18.31
N GLY A 121 4.67 4.54 -18.59
CA GLY A 121 4.61 3.47 -17.59
C GLY A 121 5.72 3.48 -16.53
N GLN A 122 6.74 4.33 -16.67
CA GLN A 122 7.78 4.56 -15.66
C GLN A 122 7.43 5.71 -14.70
N ILE A 123 6.30 6.41 -14.92
CA ILE A 123 5.87 7.50 -14.04
C ILE A 123 4.74 7.02 -13.13
N LEU A 124 4.98 7.15 -11.83
CA LEU A 124 3.99 7.00 -10.77
C LEU A 124 3.75 8.36 -10.10
N ALA A 125 2.51 8.85 -10.17
CA ALA A 125 2.05 10.03 -9.47
C ALA A 125 0.98 9.64 -8.45
N ILE A 126 1.25 9.91 -7.17
CA ILE A 126 0.35 9.58 -6.07
C ILE A 126 -0.30 10.85 -5.52
N THR A 127 -1.62 10.83 -5.34
CA THR A 127 -2.39 11.91 -4.71
C THR A 127 -3.21 11.38 -3.54
N PHE A 128 -3.75 12.28 -2.72
CA PHE A 128 -4.58 11.90 -1.57
C PHE A 128 -6.03 11.55 -1.93
N THR A 129 -6.55 12.06 -3.06
CA THR A 129 -7.95 11.88 -3.45
C THR A 129 -8.08 11.43 -4.90
N ASN A 130 -9.11 10.63 -5.19
CA ASN A 130 -9.38 10.18 -6.56
C ASN A 130 -9.66 11.36 -7.50
N LYS A 131 -10.33 12.41 -7.00
CA LYS A 131 -10.56 13.65 -7.76
C LYS A 131 -9.24 14.31 -8.16
N ALA A 132 -8.30 14.46 -7.23
CA ALA A 132 -7.00 15.05 -7.53
C ALA A 132 -6.17 14.19 -8.51
N ALA A 133 -6.27 12.85 -8.41
CA ALA A 133 -5.66 11.95 -9.39
C ALA A 133 -6.27 12.14 -10.79
N GLY A 134 -7.60 12.21 -10.89
CA GLY A 134 -8.32 12.45 -12.15
C GLY A 134 -7.92 13.79 -12.79
N GLU A 135 -8.02 14.88 -12.04
CA GLU A 135 -7.64 16.21 -12.54
C GLU A 135 -6.16 16.29 -12.93
N MET A 136 -5.26 15.64 -12.19
CA MET A 136 -3.84 15.61 -12.54
C MET A 136 -3.61 14.86 -13.86
N LYS A 137 -4.30 13.73 -14.05
CA LYS A 137 -4.22 12.94 -15.28
C LYS A 137 -4.72 13.73 -16.48
N GLU A 138 -5.88 14.38 -16.36
CA GLU A 138 -6.46 15.25 -17.40
C GLU A 138 -5.51 16.38 -17.79
N ARG A 139 -4.97 17.11 -16.81
CA ARG A 139 -4.01 18.21 -17.07
C ARG A 139 -2.72 17.72 -17.76
N VAL A 140 -2.24 16.52 -17.44
CA VAL A 140 -1.07 15.96 -18.14
C VAL A 140 -1.45 15.54 -19.55
N GLU A 141 -2.61 14.92 -19.75
CA GLU A 141 -3.12 14.54 -21.06
C GLU A 141 -3.31 15.75 -21.98
N GLU A 142 -3.78 16.89 -21.48
CA GLU A 142 -3.84 18.15 -22.23
C GLU A 142 -2.47 18.61 -22.74
N LEU A 143 -1.40 18.38 -21.97
CA LEU A 143 -0.04 18.82 -22.32
C LEU A 143 0.69 17.87 -23.27
N VAL A 144 0.46 16.56 -23.15
CA VAL A 144 1.26 15.55 -23.87
C VAL A 144 0.45 14.55 -24.69
N GLY A 145 -0.87 14.70 -24.70
CA GLY A 145 -1.82 13.85 -25.42
C GLY A 145 -2.10 12.51 -24.73
N PRO A 146 -2.83 11.61 -25.43
CA PRO A 146 -3.36 10.36 -24.87
C PRO A 146 -2.31 9.38 -24.34
N ARG A 147 -1.03 9.57 -24.66
CA ARG A 147 0.07 8.75 -24.12
C ARG A 147 0.19 8.83 -22.58
N ALA A 148 -0.31 9.91 -21.98
CA ALA A 148 -0.40 10.03 -20.52
C ALA A 148 -1.24 8.93 -19.87
N ASN A 149 -2.17 8.32 -20.62
CA ASN A 149 -3.08 7.28 -20.11
C ASN A 149 -2.36 6.00 -19.64
N ALA A 150 -1.14 5.75 -20.11
CA ALA A 150 -0.34 4.61 -19.69
C ALA A 150 0.39 4.83 -18.33
N MET A 151 0.38 6.06 -17.80
CA MET A 151 0.96 6.36 -16.48
C MET A 151 0.11 5.83 -15.34
N TRP A 152 0.73 5.70 -14.16
CA TRP A 152 -0.01 5.45 -12.92
C TRP A 152 -0.25 6.78 -12.21
N VAL A 153 -1.45 7.33 -12.36
CA VAL A 153 -1.91 8.49 -11.58
C VAL A 153 -3.03 8.01 -10.66
N SER A 154 -2.76 7.91 -9.37
CA SER A 154 -3.62 7.15 -8.44
C SER A 154 -3.54 7.64 -7.01
N THR A 155 -4.47 7.23 -6.16
CA THR A 155 -4.28 7.32 -4.71
C THR A 155 -3.36 6.21 -4.20
N PHE A 156 -2.81 6.37 -2.99
CA PHE A 156 -2.02 5.31 -2.33
C PHE A 156 -2.76 3.96 -2.34
N HIS A 157 -4.02 3.96 -1.91
CA HIS A 157 -4.86 2.76 -1.90
C HIS A 157 -5.03 2.15 -3.29
N SER A 158 -5.29 2.95 -4.32
CA SER A 158 -5.47 2.44 -5.67
C SER A 158 -4.19 1.82 -6.24
N ALA A 159 -3.04 2.43 -5.97
CA ALA A 159 -1.73 1.87 -6.34
C ALA A 159 -1.48 0.54 -5.62
N CYS A 160 -1.66 0.50 -4.30
CA CYS A 160 -1.46 -0.71 -3.48
C CYS A 160 -2.38 -1.85 -3.92
N VAL A 161 -3.66 -1.58 -4.16
CA VAL A 161 -4.61 -2.60 -4.65
C VAL A 161 -4.14 -3.13 -6.00
N ARG A 162 -3.73 -2.27 -6.94
CA ARG A 162 -3.23 -2.72 -8.24
C ARG A 162 -2.03 -3.66 -8.10
N ILE A 163 -1.09 -3.34 -7.21
CA ILE A 163 0.08 -4.19 -6.91
C ILE A 163 -0.37 -5.51 -6.29
N LEU A 164 -1.17 -5.48 -5.23
CA LEU A 164 -1.65 -6.68 -4.53
C LEU A 164 -2.46 -7.61 -5.43
N ARG A 165 -3.25 -7.06 -6.36
CA ARG A 165 -4.02 -7.85 -7.34
C ARG A 165 -3.11 -8.58 -8.32
N ARG A 166 -2.04 -7.91 -8.77
CA ARG A 166 -1.05 -8.49 -9.70
C ARG A 166 -0.24 -9.58 -9.03
N GLU A 167 0.17 -9.36 -7.79
CA GLU A 167 1.06 -10.23 -7.03
C GLU A 167 0.32 -11.19 -6.08
N SER A 168 -1.03 -11.28 -6.16
CA SER A 168 -1.87 -11.95 -5.15
C SER A 168 -1.47 -13.39 -4.88
N LYS A 169 -1.02 -14.11 -5.93
CA LYS A 169 -0.60 -15.51 -5.86
C LYS A 169 0.59 -15.72 -4.91
N LYS A 170 1.50 -14.74 -4.80
CA LYS A 170 2.64 -14.81 -3.87
C LYS A 170 2.21 -14.76 -2.41
N LEU A 171 1.03 -14.21 -2.14
CA LEU A 171 0.46 -14.08 -0.80
C LEU A 171 -0.55 -15.20 -0.48
N GLY A 172 -0.71 -16.19 -1.37
CA GLY A 172 -1.74 -17.23 -1.21
C GLY A 172 -3.18 -16.73 -1.42
N PHE A 173 -3.36 -15.52 -1.96
CA PHE A 173 -4.68 -14.95 -2.22
C PHE A 173 -5.09 -15.07 -3.70
N THR A 174 -6.40 -15.14 -3.93
CA THR A 174 -6.97 -14.93 -5.25
C THR A 174 -6.87 -13.46 -5.63
N SER A 175 -6.73 -13.16 -6.92
CA SER A 175 -6.74 -11.77 -7.40
C SER A 175 -8.11 -11.11 -7.23
N SER A 176 -9.13 -11.82 -6.76
CA SER A 176 -10.49 -11.33 -6.51
C SER A 176 -10.83 -11.20 -5.01
N PHE A 177 -9.85 -11.17 -4.10
CA PHE A 177 -10.05 -10.88 -2.67
C PHE A 177 -10.98 -9.67 -2.42
N SER A 178 -11.83 -9.73 -1.39
CA SER A 178 -12.73 -8.62 -1.05
C SER A 178 -11.99 -7.55 -0.25
N ILE A 179 -12.29 -6.27 -0.50
CA ILE A 179 -11.81 -5.14 0.30
C ILE A 179 -12.97 -4.68 1.15
N TYR A 180 -12.84 -4.79 2.47
CA TYR A 180 -13.88 -4.36 3.39
C TYR A 180 -13.92 -2.85 3.50
N ASP A 181 -15.12 -2.29 3.44
CA ASP A 181 -15.35 -0.89 3.72
C ASP A 181 -15.39 -0.62 5.25
N ALA A 182 -15.71 0.61 5.64
CA ALA A 182 -15.81 0.99 7.04
C ALA A 182 -16.97 0.28 7.78
N ALA A 183 -18.08 0.01 7.09
CA ALA A 183 -19.24 -0.66 7.68
C ALA A 183 -18.96 -2.15 7.89
N ASP A 184 -18.37 -2.81 6.90
CA ASP A 184 -17.99 -4.23 6.97
C ASP A 184 -16.90 -4.45 8.02
N SER A 185 -15.89 -3.58 8.07
CA SER A 185 -14.85 -3.60 9.10
C SER A 185 -15.44 -3.43 10.51
N LYS A 186 -16.42 -2.55 10.68
CA LYS A 186 -17.11 -2.35 11.97
C LYS A 186 -17.93 -3.57 12.37
N ARG A 187 -18.66 -4.18 11.43
CA ARG A 187 -19.43 -5.40 11.66
C ARG A 187 -18.51 -6.54 12.08
N LEU A 188 -17.40 -6.73 11.37
CA LEU A 188 -16.39 -7.74 11.72
C LEU A 188 -15.86 -7.53 13.14
N MET A 189 -15.49 -6.30 13.49
CA MET A 189 -15.01 -6.01 14.84
C MET A 189 -16.05 -6.31 15.92
N SER A 190 -17.33 -6.00 15.67
CA SER A 190 -18.41 -6.35 16.59
C SER A 190 -18.59 -7.86 16.78
N LEU A 191 -18.41 -8.66 15.71
CA LEU A 191 -18.42 -10.12 15.81
C LEU A 191 -17.25 -10.62 16.66
N VAL A 192 -16.04 -10.14 16.38
CA VAL A 192 -14.83 -10.50 17.16
C VAL A 192 -14.99 -10.18 18.64
N CYS A 193 -15.47 -8.99 19.00
CA CYS A 193 -15.67 -8.63 20.41
C CYS A 193 -16.71 -9.53 21.10
N ARG A 194 -17.77 -9.93 20.39
CA ARG A 194 -18.79 -10.83 20.93
C ARG A 194 -18.25 -12.25 21.12
N ASP A 195 -17.49 -12.75 20.16
CA ASP A 195 -16.95 -14.11 20.19
C ASP A 195 -15.87 -14.25 21.29
N LEU A 196 -15.23 -13.14 21.68
CA LEU A 196 -14.30 -13.05 22.82
C LEU A 196 -14.98 -12.73 24.17
N ASP A 197 -16.33 -12.68 24.21
CA ASP A 197 -17.13 -12.33 25.41
C ASP A 197 -16.70 -11.02 26.09
N LEU A 198 -16.32 -10.01 25.30
CA LEU A 198 -15.92 -8.71 25.82
C LEU A 198 -17.13 -7.85 26.17
N ASP A 199 -17.14 -7.29 27.39
CA ASP A 199 -18.17 -6.32 27.80
C ASP A 199 -18.13 -5.09 26.88
N PRO A 200 -19.19 -4.84 26.08
CA PRO A 200 -19.21 -3.73 25.13
C PRO A 200 -19.16 -2.35 25.78
N LYS A 201 -19.47 -2.24 27.08
CA LYS A 201 -19.35 -0.98 27.83
C LYS A 201 -17.89 -0.65 28.17
N ARG A 202 -17.10 -1.67 28.51
CA ARG A 202 -15.67 -1.53 28.82
C ARG A 202 -14.80 -1.53 27.57
N PHE A 203 -15.20 -2.31 26.57
CA PHE A 203 -14.43 -2.57 25.37
C PHE A 203 -15.25 -2.32 24.10
N PRO A 204 -15.59 -1.05 23.77
CA PRO A 204 -16.42 -0.76 22.61
C PRO A 204 -15.71 -1.15 21.30
N PRO A 205 -16.37 -1.86 20.36
CA PRO A 205 -15.75 -2.26 19.08
C PRO A 205 -15.08 -1.11 18.31
N LYS A 206 -15.67 0.09 18.39
CA LYS A 206 -15.14 1.30 17.74
C LYS A 206 -13.74 1.69 18.25
N SER A 207 -13.45 1.51 19.54
CA SER A 207 -12.13 1.87 20.09
C SER A 207 -11.04 0.91 19.58
N PHE A 208 -11.34 -0.38 19.49
CA PHE A 208 -10.42 -1.36 18.88
C PHE A 208 -10.17 -1.08 17.40
N SER A 209 -11.22 -0.81 16.61
CA SER A 209 -11.05 -0.45 15.20
C SER A 209 -10.13 0.77 15.03
N ALA A 210 -10.29 1.79 15.87
CA ALA A 210 -9.41 2.97 15.84
C ALA A 210 -7.97 2.61 16.23
N LYS A 211 -7.78 1.81 17.29
CA LYS A 211 -6.44 1.37 17.72
C LYS A 211 -5.74 0.55 16.64
N ILE A 212 -6.43 -0.41 16.03
CA ILE A 212 -5.89 -1.23 14.92
C ILE A 212 -5.56 -0.36 13.72
N SER A 213 -6.40 0.63 13.38
CA SER A 213 -6.11 1.54 12.27
C SER A 213 -4.83 2.35 12.53
N ASN A 214 -4.59 2.79 13.76
CA ASN A 214 -3.37 3.52 14.11
C ASN A 214 -2.14 2.61 14.05
N LEU A 215 -2.22 1.39 14.58
CA LEU A 215 -1.14 0.40 14.49
C LEU A 215 -0.78 0.11 13.03
N LYS A 216 -1.78 -0.07 12.16
CA LYS A 216 -1.55 -0.26 10.72
C LYS A 216 -0.89 0.95 10.05
N ASN A 217 -1.26 2.17 10.43
CA ASN A 217 -0.61 3.38 9.90
C ASN A 217 0.85 3.51 10.35
N GLU A 218 1.18 2.96 11.51
CA GLU A 218 2.54 2.88 12.05
C GLU A 218 3.30 1.63 11.59
N LEU A 219 2.68 0.79 10.75
CA LEU A 219 3.21 -0.49 10.25
C LEU A 219 3.58 -1.46 11.38
N ILE A 220 2.81 -1.44 12.48
CA ILE A 220 2.96 -2.36 13.61
C ILE A 220 1.99 -3.53 13.40
N ASP A 221 2.55 -4.74 13.25
CA ASP A 221 1.80 -5.99 13.16
C ASP A 221 1.38 -6.53 14.55
N GLU A 222 0.59 -7.60 14.53
CA GLU A 222 0.05 -8.22 15.75
C GLU A 222 1.13 -8.83 16.65
N GLU A 223 2.17 -9.43 16.07
CA GLU A 223 3.26 -10.06 16.81
C GLU A 223 4.09 -9.00 17.54
N THR A 224 4.46 -7.93 16.84
CA THR A 224 5.19 -6.80 17.39
C THR A 224 4.39 -6.13 18.50
N PHE A 225 3.09 -5.90 18.28
CA PHE A 225 2.23 -5.29 19.29
C PHE A 225 2.09 -6.17 20.54
N ALA A 226 1.92 -7.49 20.37
CA ALA A 226 1.86 -8.44 21.47
C ALA A 226 3.19 -8.46 22.27
N GLY A 227 4.33 -8.41 21.59
CA GLY A 227 5.65 -8.33 22.23
C GLY A 227 5.84 -7.06 23.06
N GLN A 228 5.37 -5.91 22.55
CA GLN A 228 5.40 -4.64 23.30
C GLN A 228 4.51 -4.67 24.53
N ALA A 229 3.33 -5.28 24.44
CA ALA A 229 2.43 -5.43 25.58
C ALA A 229 2.99 -6.37 26.65
N ALA A 230 3.79 -7.37 26.27
CA ALA A 230 4.45 -8.28 27.20
C ALA A 230 5.66 -7.63 27.93
N GLY A 231 6.37 -6.71 27.28
CA GLY A 231 7.53 -6.00 27.85
C GLY A 231 7.19 -4.69 28.58
N GLY A 232 6.03 -4.11 28.33
CA GLY A 232 5.54 -2.89 28.95
C GLY A 232 4.76 -3.16 30.23
N THR A 233 5.21 -2.57 31.34
CA THR A 233 4.54 -2.57 32.64
C THR A 233 3.11 -1.98 32.54
N SER A 234 2.13 -2.81 32.18
CA SER A 234 0.73 -2.64 32.55
C SER A 234 0.27 -3.83 33.39
N ARG A 235 1.03 -4.11 34.45
CA ARG A 235 0.55 -4.84 35.64
C ARG A 235 -0.31 -3.90 36.51
N THR A 236 -1.39 -3.42 35.93
CA THR A 236 -2.51 -2.73 36.59
C THR A 236 -3.56 -2.70 35.47
N GLU A 237 -4.27 -3.80 35.20
CA GLU A 237 -5.60 -4.05 35.78
C GLU A 237 -6.11 -5.49 35.48
N SER A 238 -5.22 -6.47 35.28
CA SER A 238 -5.63 -7.88 35.04
C SER A 238 -5.17 -8.87 36.12
N GLY A 239 -4.71 -8.36 37.27
CA GLY A 239 -4.27 -9.16 38.42
C GLY A 239 -5.37 -9.78 39.28
N GLU A 240 -6.65 -9.59 38.93
CA GLU A 240 -7.79 -10.03 39.76
C GLU A 240 -8.68 -11.11 39.10
N VAL A 241 -8.14 -11.99 38.26
CA VAL A 241 -8.87 -13.23 37.88
C VAL A 241 -7.94 -14.45 37.82
N SER A 242 -7.04 -14.61 38.81
CA SER A 242 -6.30 -15.88 38.97
C SER A 242 -6.06 -16.32 40.42
N ARG A 243 -6.77 -15.72 41.40
CA ARG A 243 -6.74 -16.17 42.81
C ARG A 243 -8.13 -16.36 43.41
N ARG A 244 -9.01 -17.08 42.72
CA ARG A 244 -10.19 -17.70 43.35
C ARG A 244 -10.50 -19.04 42.70
N ARG A 245 -9.74 -20.07 43.07
CA ARG A 245 -10.22 -21.46 43.15
C ARG A 245 -9.25 -22.26 44.04
N SER A 246 -9.44 -22.11 45.34
CA SER A 246 -9.11 -23.16 46.29
C SER A 246 -10.22 -24.21 46.22
N PRO A 247 -9.90 -25.51 46.24
CA PRO A 247 -10.69 -26.47 46.96
C PRO A 247 -9.94 -26.81 48.25
N ARG A 248 -10.54 -26.44 49.39
CA ARG A 248 -10.30 -27.10 50.66
C ARG A 248 -10.48 -28.61 50.45
N ARG A 249 -9.47 -29.39 50.81
CA ARG A 249 -9.64 -30.79 51.19
C ARG A 249 -9.23 -30.90 52.66
N THR A 250 -10.19 -31.29 53.48
CA THR A 250 -9.98 -32.05 54.70
C THR A 250 -9.20 -33.32 54.40
#